data_AF-K1SKJ4-F1
#
_entry.id   AF-K1SKJ4-F1
#
_cell.length_a   1.000
_cell.length_b   1.000
_cell.length_c   1.000
_cell.angle_alpha   90.00
_cell.angle_beta   90.00
_cell.angle_gamma   90.00
#
_symmetry.space_group_name_H-M   'P 1'
#
loop_
_entity.id
_entity.type
_entity.pdbx_description
1 polymer ?
#
loop_
_entity_poly.entity_id
_entity_poly.type
_entity_poly.pdbx_seq_one_letter_code
_entity_poly.pdbx_strand_id
1 'polypeptide(L)' 'AVFPVLHGKYGEDGRVQGLCKLAGLPVIGNDFAAAALCNDRRIMDLVLSDSNIKVIENVTLHRSEMNDMTAAIKR' A
#
# COMPACT_ATOMS: atom_id res chain seq x y z
N ALA A 1 -0.25 -4.61 -24.64
CA ALA A 1 0.08 -4.03 -23.31
C ALA A 1 -1.17 -3.35 -22.75
N VAL A 2 -1.35 -3.39 -21.44
CA VAL A 2 -2.46 -2.77 -20.71
C VAL A 2 -1.98 -1.48 -20.07
N PHE A 3 -2.74 -0.40 -20.23
CA PHE A 3 -2.49 0.88 -19.56
C PHE A 3 -3.59 1.15 -18.53
N PRO A 4 -3.42 0.70 -17.27
CA PRO A 4 -4.44 0.89 -16.25
C PRO A 4 -4.44 2.35 -15.78
N VAL A 5 -5.57 3.03 -15.99
CA VAL A 5 -5.86 4.40 -15.49
C VAL A 5 -6.96 4.36 -14.42
N LEU A 6 -6.98 3.27 -13.64
CA LEU A 6 -7.92 3.05 -12.55
C LEU A 6 -7.31 3.60 -11.26
N HIS A 7 -8.10 4.32 -10.48
CA HIS A 7 -7.67 4.91 -9.21
C HIS A 7 -8.20 4.11 -8.00
N GLY A 8 -7.46 4.18 -6.90
CA GLY A 8 -7.87 3.62 -5.62
C GLY A 8 -7.99 2.09 -5.64
N LYS A 9 -8.99 1.57 -4.93
CA LYS A 9 -9.18 0.13 -4.73
C LYS A 9 -9.26 -0.61 -6.07
N TYR A 10 -8.55 -1.73 -6.16
CA TYR A 10 -8.37 -2.57 -7.35
C TYR A 10 -7.48 -1.97 -8.45
N GLY A 11 -7.30 -0.65 -8.50
CA GLY A 11 -6.49 0.03 -9.53
C GLY A 11 -5.03 0.16 -9.14
N GLU A 12 -4.77 0.68 -7.94
CA GLU A 12 -3.42 1.05 -7.48
C GLU A 12 -2.88 0.09 -6.40
N ASP A 13 -3.71 -0.87 -5.95
CA ASP A 13 -3.40 -1.78 -4.85
C ASP A 13 -2.79 -3.13 -5.27
N GLY A 14 -2.36 -3.25 -6.54
CA GLY A 14 -1.68 -4.43 -7.08
C GLY A 14 -2.61 -5.51 -7.65
N ARG A 15 -3.93 -5.40 -7.47
CA ARG A 15 -4.86 -6.46 -7.93
C ARG A 15 -4.97 -6.54 -9.45
N VAL A 16 -5.19 -5.42 -10.13
CA VAL A 16 -5.26 -5.43 -11.61
C VAL A 16 -3.92 -5.80 -12.23
N GLN A 17 -2.81 -5.39 -11.62
CA GLN A 17 -1.44 -5.75 -12.01
C GLN A 17 -1.22 -7.26 -11.87
N GLY A 18 -1.63 -7.84 -10.75
CA GLY A 18 -1.55 -9.27 -10.49
C GLY A 18 -2.41 -10.09 -11.47
N LEU A 19 -3.64 -9.65 -11.73
CA LEU A 19 -4.52 -10.29 -12.72
C LEU A 19 -3.90 -10.27 -14.12
N CYS A 20 -3.38 -9.11 -14.55
CA CYS A 20 -2.71 -9.01 -15.85
C CYS A 20 -1.46 -9.89 -15.91
N LYS A 21 -0.69 -9.98 -14.82
CA LYS A 21 0.47 -10.88 -14.73
C LYS A 21 0.07 -12.35 -14.91
N LEU A 22 -1.02 -12.79 -14.29
CA LEU A 22 -1.58 -14.14 -14.47
C LEU A 22 -2.09 -14.37 -15.90
N ALA A 23 -2.69 -13.34 -16.52
CA ALA A 23 -3.18 -13.39 -17.89
C ALA A 23 -2.08 -13.28 -18.96
N GLY A 24 -0.81 -13.15 -18.57
CA GLY A 24 0.31 -12.95 -19.50
C GLY A 24 0.29 -11.60 -20.21
N LEU A 25 -0.44 -10.61 -19.68
CA LEU A 25 -0.57 -9.29 -20.27
C LEU A 25 0.48 -8.34 -19.68
N PRO A 26 1.34 -7.70 -20.51
CA PRO A 26 2.26 -6.69 -20.02
C PRO A 26 1.49 -5.44 -19.58
N VAL A 27 1.85 -4.90 -18.42
CA VAL A 27 1.20 -3.75 -17.78
C VAL A 27 2.16 -2.57 -17.70
N ILE A 28 1.66 -1.36 -18.02
CA ILE A 28 2.38 -0.11 -17.80
C ILE A 28 2.27 0.29 -16.32
N GLY A 29 3.40 0.63 -15.70
CA GLY A 29 3.46 1.05 -14.29
C GLY A 29 4.33 0.13 -13.44
N ASN A 30 4.03 0.08 -12.14
CA ASN A 30 4.69 -0.81 -11.18
C ASN A 30 4.15 -2.24 -11.25
N ASP A 31 4.90 -3.20 -10.70
CA ASP A 31 4.41 -4.57 -10.51
C ASP A 31 3.41 -4.66 -9.35
N PHE A 32 2.80 -5.84 -9.18
CA PHE A 32 1.76 -6.03 -8.16
C PHE A 32 2.27 -5.91 -6.72
N ALA A 33 3.54 -6.25 -6.45
CA ALA A 33 4.11 -6.21 -5.12
C ALA A 33 4.42 -4.76 -4.71
N ALA A 34 5.05 -4.01 -5.61
CA ALA A 34 5.32 -2.59 -5.42
C ALA A 34 4.02 -1.77 -5.33
N ALA A 35 3.00 -2.09 -6.14
CA ALA A 35 1.69 -1.45 -6.06
C ALA A 35 1.03 -1.66 -4.69
N ALA A 36 0.97 -2.90 -4.21
CA ALA A 36 0.39 -3.21 -2.90
C ALA A 36 1.15 -2.52 -1.74
N LEU A 37 2.50 -2.53 -1.79
CA LEU A 37 3.36 -1.90 -0.79
C LEU A 37 3.14 -0.39 -0.73
N CYS A 38 3.14 0.30 -1.87
CA CYS A 38 2.97 1.75 -1.92
C CYS A 38 1.54 2.19 -1.57
N ASN A 39 0.54 1.33 -1.77
CA ASN A 39 -0.85 1.63 -1.43
C ASN A 39 -1.14 1.49 0.08
N ASP A 40 -0.37 0.68 0.83
CA ASP A 40 -0.47 0.59 2.29
C ASP A 40 0.52 1.55 2.97
N ARG A 41 0.00 2.66 3.50
CA ARG A 41 0.82 3.71 4.13
C ARG A 41 1.69 3.19 5.28
N ARG A 42 1.19 2.24 6.08
CA ARG A 42 1.95 1.68 7.21
C ARG A 42 3.13 0.88 6.70
N ILE A 43 2.90 0.01 5.72
CA ILE A 43 3.96 -0.85 5.15
C ILE A 43 4.99 0.01 4.41
N MET A 44 4.53 0.98 3.62
CA MET A 44 5.39 1.96 2.96
C MET A 44 6.31 2.67 3.95
N ASP A 45 5.78 3.20 5.06
CA ASP A 45 6.58 3.93 6.03
C ASP A 45 7.62 3.03 6.75
N LEU A 46 7.28 1.77 7.02
CA LEU A 46 8.23 0.79 7.56
C LEU A 46 9.40 0.55 6.60
N VAL A 47 9.13 0.32 5.31
CA VAL A 47 10.16 0.04 4.30
C VAL A 47 11.04 1.27 4.06
N LEU A 48 10.45 2.46 4.02
CA LEU A 48 11.19 3.72 3.89
C LEU A 48 12.11 3.94 5.10
N SER A 49 11.58 3.76 6.31
CA SER A 49 12.37 3.91 7.54
C SER A 49 13.52 2.92 7.61
N ASP A 50 13.28 1.64 7.28
CA ASP A 50 14.33 0.60 7.21
C ASP A 50 15.41 0.95 6.17
N SER A 51 15.02 1.63 5.10
CA SER A 51 15.91 2.16 4.07
C SER A 51 16.58 3.50 4.43
N ASN A 52 16.50 3.95 5.69
CA ASN A 52 17.03 5.25 6.16
C ASN A 52 16.41 6.48 5.47
N ILE A 53 15.18 6.37 4.95
CA ILE A 53 14.41 7.50 4.42
C ILE A 53 13.48 8.02 5.52
N LYS A 54 13.55 9.32 5.80
CA LYS A 54 12.74 9.95 6.84
C LYS A 54 11.24 9.87 6.52
N VAL A 55 10.47 9.37 7.47
CA VAL A 55 8.99 9.36 7.44
C VAL A 55 8.44 10.23 8.57
N ILE A 56 7.19 10.63 8.46
CA ILE A 56 6.50 11.36 9.54
C ILE A 56 6.17 10.40 10.68
N GLU A 57 6.34 10.85 11.92
CA GLU A 57 5.90 10.09 13.09
C GLU A 57 4.39 9.83 12.98
N ASN A 58 4.00 8.57 13.09
CA ASN A 58 2.62 8.15 12.93
C ASN A 58 2.30 6.91 13.76
N VAL A 59 1.01 6.74 14.07
CA VAL A 59 0.47 5.58 14.76
C VAL A 59 -0.62 4.98 13.89
N THR A 60 -0.48 3.69 13.53
CA THR A 60 -1.55 2.94 12.85
C THR A 60 -2.59 2.43 13.84
N LEU A 61 -3.85 2.79 13.63
CA LEU A 61 -5.00 2.31 14.39
C LEU A 61 -5.73 1.19 13.64
N HIS A 62 -5.95 0.05 14.29
CA HIS A 62 -6.82 -1.00 13.79
C HIS A 62 -8.28 -0.74 14.16
N ARG A 63 -9.21 -1.37 13.44
CA ARG A 63 -10.65 -1.18 13.66
C ARG A 63 -11.07 -1.50 15.11
N SER A 64 -10.44 -2.48 15.75
CA SER A 64 -10.67 -2.83 17.16
C SER A 64 -10.27 -1.74 18.14
N GLU A 65 -9.36 -0.86 17.75
CA GLU A 65 -8.82 0.23 18.58
C GLU A 65 -9.61 1.54 18.41
N MET A 66 -10.58 1.59 17.48
CA MET A 66 -11.34 2.82 17.19
C MET A 66 -12.17 3.33 18.38
N ASN A 67 -12.55 2.45 19.31
CA ASN A 67 -13.34 2.81 20.48
C ASN A 67 -12.50 3.47 21.60
N ASP A 68 -11.17 3.31 21.58
CA ASP A 68 -10.24 3.98 22.50
C ASP A 68 -8.95 4.35 21.77
N MET A 69 -9.02 5.45 21.02
CA MET A 69 -7.87 5.98 20.27
C MET A 69 -6.76 6.50 21.20
N THR A 70 -7.09 6.85 22.45
CA THR A 70 -6.10 7.44 23.37
C THR A 70 -5.12 6.39 23.86
N ALA A 71 -5.61 5.19 24.16
CA ALA A 71 -4.75 4.04 24.48
C ALA A 71 -3.79 3.72 23.33
N ALA A 72 -4.28 3.76 22.09
CA ALA A 72 -3.48 3.42 20.92
C ALA A 72 -2.42 4.47 20.58
N ILE A 73 -2.66 5.75 20.86
CA ILE A 73 -1.67 6.84 20.68
C ILE A 73 -0.55 6.76 21.73
N LYS A 74 -0.80 6.18 22.90
CA LYS A 74 0.17 6.11 24.01
C LYS A 74 1.17 4.95 23.92
N ARG A 75 1.07 4.10 22.89
CA ARG A 75 2.01 2.97 22.68
C ARG A 75 3.33 3.47 22.09
#